data_AF-G4NIY5-F1
#
_entry.id   AF-G4NIY5-F1
#
_cell.length_a   1.000
_cell.length_b   1.000
_cell.length_c   1.000
_cell.angle_alpha   90.00
_cell.angle_beta   90.00
_cell.angle_gamma   90.00
#
_symmetry.space_group_name_H-M   'P 1'
#
loop_
_entity.id
_entity.type
_entity.pdbx_description
1 polymer ?
#
loop_
_entity_poly.entity_id
_entity_poly.type
_entity_poly.pdbx_seq_one_letter_code
_entity_poly.pdbx_strand_id
1 'polypeptide(L)'
;MGPPSSASSQPATPKVTLAEASEVRALDANIYSANFHKAFRIAMVPHGGYVATCFLRVAALHLRRSSRDQPDTMTAHLEYLDRTEVGPAIFVVEEMKAGRQTTVLQITLYQARDGVKNPLPTSAPWLPADGTAKREVVAFVKNTDFDKLEGLTLKTGFKLEPPPDAMPPSLARMRQGHDPLWCRYPAPAHHRALTQPAFKALEYYSPRAESKAGPTAAAGLLDRWIRFANGERFTGESLGFVADAWPMIVESYRPDPPPTDDETEASQTPFPWDSLFWYPTLNMSLEVKKRLPDQGVEWLFFRVQTKQIRNGRMDMEIVVLDETGDLVALATHVCLVLGLSRNLAGRVKHNETIRSTKDEGGLMKGKSRI
;
A
#
# COMPACT_ATOMS: atom_id res chain seq x y z
N MET A 1 -39.39 -18.77 -20.92
CA MET A 1 -38.48 -18.88 -19.77
C MET A 1 -37.19 -18.18 -20.15
N GLY A 2 -36.98 -16.95 -19.67
CA GLY A 2 -35.73 -16.21 -19.91
C GLY A 2 -34.63 -16.72 -18.98
N PRO A 3 -33.34 -16.66 -19.39
CA PRO A 3 -32.24 -17.07 -18.53
C PRO A 3 -32.15 -16.15 -17.30
N PRO A 4 -31.75 -16.67 -16.13
CA PRO A 4 -31.62 -15.87 -14.91
C PRO A 4 -30.49 -14.86 -15.08
N SER A 5 -30.78 -13.59 -14.78
CA SER A 5 -29.75 -12.55 -14.72
C SER A 5 -28.74 -12.91 -13.64
N SER A 6 -27.48 -13.09 -14.03
CA SER A 6 -26.37 -13.17 -13.09
C SER A 6 -26.16 -11.78 -12.47
N ALA A 7 -26.86 -11.52 -11.36
CA ALA A 7 -26.51 -10.43 -10.48
C ALA A 7 -25.08 -10.70 -10.00
N SER A 8 -24.10 -9.97 -10.56
CA SER A 8 -22.74 -9.98 -10.05
C SER A 8 -22.82 -9.50 -8.60
N SER A 9 -22.62 -10.39 -7.64
CA SER A 9 -22.52 -10.02 -6.24
C SER A 9 -21.34 -9.06 -6.12
N GLN A 10 -21.61 -7.77 -5.91
CA GLN A 10 -20.56 -6.81 -5.59
C GLN A 10 -19.81 -7.33 -4.36
N PRO A 11 -18.47 -7.40 -4.39
CA PRO A 11 -17.71 -7.81 -3.21
C PRO A 11 -18.05 -6.87 -2.06
N ALA A 12 -18.30 -7.45 -0.88
CA ALA A 12 -18.65 -6.68 0.32
C ALA A 12 -17.62 -5.57 0.53
N THR A 13 -18.12 -4.33 0.59
CA THR A 13 -17.36 -3.12 0.84
C THR A 13 -16.45 -3.31 2.06
N PRO A 14 -15.17 -2.91 2.01
CA PRO A 14 -14.31 -2.92 3.19
C PRO A 14 -14.99 -2.12 4.30
N LYS A 15 -15.27 -2.77 5.45
CA LYS A 15 -15.97 -2.12 6.57
C LYS A 15 -15.13 -1.06 7.30
N VAL A 16 -13.81 -1.03 7.07
CA VAL A 16 -12.86 -0.13 7.76
C VAL A 16 -12.22 0.79 6.74
N THR A 17 -12.25 2.09 7.02
CA THR A 17 -11.62 3.13 6.20
C THR A 17 -10.11 3.19 6.42
N LEU A 18 -9.36 3.76 5.47
CA LEU A 18 -7.95 4.04 5.65
C LEU A 18 -7.77 5.06 6.78
N ALA A 19 -8.61 6.08 6.85
CA ALA A 19 -8.57 7.10 7.92
C ALA A 19 -8.69 6.48 9.32
N GLU A 20 -9.63 5.56 9.55
CA GLU A 20 -9.78 4.84 10.82
C GLU A 20 -8.60 3.91 11.07
N ALA A 21 -8.19 3.13 10.07
CA ALA A 21 -7.10 2.17 10.23
C ALA A 21 -5.75 2.86 10.47
N SER A 22 -5.53 4.04 9.90
CA SER A 22 -4.28 4.80 10.03
C SER A 22 -4.34 5.86 11.13
N GLU A 23 -5.31 5.77 12.05
CA GLU A 23 -5.37 6.69 13.19
C GLU A 23 -4.03 6.68 13.97
N VAL A 24 -3.52 7.88 14.25
CA VAL A 24 -2.32 8.07 15.08
C VAL A 24 -2.66 8.98 16.25
N ARG A 25 -2.09 8.71 17.42
CA ARG A 25 -2.35 9.45 18.66
C ARG A 25 -1.05 9.95 19.25
N ALA A 26 -1.03 11.20 19.66
CA ALA A 26 0.11 11.73 20.41
C ALA A 26 0.07 11.18 21.84
N LEU A 27 1.19 10.58 22.26
CA LEU A 27 1.40 10.07 23.61
C LEU A 27 2.22 11.04 24.46
N ASP A 28 3.10 11.80 23.81
CA ASP A 28 3.96 12.82 24.42
C ASP A 28 4.25 13.93 23.37
N ALA A 29 5.20 14.82 23.64
CA ALA A 29 5.64 15.88 22.72
C ALA A 29 6.15 15.32 21.38
N ASN A 30 6.97 14.28 21.45
CA ASN A 30 7.70 13.70 20.30
C ASN A 30 7.37 12.21 20.08
N ILE A 31 6.35 11.69 20.75
CA ILE A 31 6.02 10.26 20.76
C ILE A 31 4.56 10.08 20.37
N TYR A 32 4.32 9.17 19.43
CA TYR A 32 3.01 8.88 18.88
C TYR A 32 2.78 7.38 18.84
N SER A 33 1.52 6.95 18.87
CA SER A 33 1.13 5.56 18.67
C SER A 33 0.20 5.39 17.48
N ALA A 34 0.23 4.19 16.91
CA ALA A 34 -0.78 3.68 16.00
C ALA A 34 -1.07 2.21 16.34
N ASN A 35 -2.13 1.66 15.75
CA ASN A 35 -2.43 0.24 15.83
C ASN A 35 -2.74 -0.31 14.44
N PHE A 36 -1.75 -0.99 13.83
CA PHE A 36 -1.84 -1.44 12.45
C PHE A 36 -2.93 -2.47 12.25
N HIS A 37 -3.85 -2.16 11.34
CA HIS A 37 -5.06 -2.94 11.14
C HIS A 37 -4.88 -4.00 10.06
N LYS A 38 -5.39 -5.22 10.32
CA LYS A 38 -5.30 -6.37 9.39
C LYS A 38 -6.01 -6.18 8.05
N ALA A 39 -6.85 -5.15 7.91
CA ALA A 39 -7.53 -4.83 6.64
C ALA A 39 -6.56 -4.25 5.60
N PHE A 40 -5.41 -3.72 6.03
CA PHE A 40 -4.41 -3.11 5.16
C PHE A 40 -3.11 -3.91 5.17
N ARG A 41 -3.22 -5.24 5.07
CA ARG A 41 -2.07 -6.15 4.99
C ARG A 41 -1.99 -6.87 3.65
N ILE A 42 -0.78 -7.30 3.31
CA ILE A 42 -0.47 -8.27 2.25
C ILE A 42 0.04 -9.53 2.94
N ALA A 43 -0.69 -10.63 2.80
CA ALA A 43 -0.48 -11.87 3.55
C ALA A 43 -0.40 -11.60 5.05
N MET A 44 0.78 -11.67 5.67
CA MET A 44 0.94 -11.47 7.12
C MET A 44 1.40 -10.06 7.52
N VAL A 45 1.87 -9.25 6.57
CA VAL A 45 2.59 -8.00 6.84
C VAL A 45 1.72 -6.79 6.45
N PRO A 46 1.62 -5.73 7.27
CA PRO A 46 1.02 -4.46 6.86
C PRO A 46 1.59 -3.97 5.53
N HIS A 47 0.72 -3.40 4.68
CA HIS A 47 1.09 -2.85 3.38
C HIS A 47 2.03 -1.66 3.54
N GLY A 48 3.09 -1.57 2.72
CA GLY A 48 4.12 -0.53 2.83
C GLY A 48 3.54 0.88 2.78
N GLY A 49 2.71 1.17 1.78
CA GLY A 49 2.02 2.47 1.68
C GLY A 49 1.04 2.78 2.82
N TYR A 50 0.48 1.76 3.47
CA TYR A 50 -0.37 1.99 4.65
C TYR A 50 0.48 2.41 5.84
N VAL A 51 1.65 1.78 6.02
CA VAL A 51 2.65 2.22 7.00
C VAL A 51 3.13 3.64 6.67
N ALA A 52 3.42 3.94 5.41
CA ALA A 52 3.80 5.28 4.97
C ALA A 52 2.73 6.34 5.27
N THR A 53 1.45 6.00 5.09
CA THR A 53 0.33 6.87 5.47
C THR A 53 0.38 7.24 6.95
N CYS A 54 0.68 6.28 7.83
CA CYS A 54 0.84 6.56 9.26
C CYS A 54 2.02 7.53 9.54
N PHE A 55 3.14 7.41 8.82
CA PHE A 55 4.25 8.37 8.91
C PHE A 55 3.81 9.78 8.52
N LEU A 56 3.07 9.93 7.42
CA LEU A 56 2.57 11.24 6.98
C LEU A 56 1.60 11.84 8.00
N ARG A 57 0.74 11.01 8.61
CA ARG A 57 -0.19 11.44 9.66
C ARG A 57 0.53 11.86 10.94
N VAL A 58 1.60 11.15 11.34
CA VAL A 58 2.44 11.55 12.48
C VAL A 58 3.09 12.90 12.22
N ALA A 59 3.69 13.10 11.03
CA ALA A 59 4.31 14.36 10.65
C ALA A 59 3.30 15.52 10.69
N ALA A 60 2.13 15.34 10.08
CA ALA A 60 1.07 16.32 10.07
C ALA A 60 0.57 16.65 11.49
N LEU A 61 0.28 15.64 12.31
CA LEU A 61 -0.18 15.84 13.69
C LEU A 61 0.87 16.55 14.55
N HIS A 62 2.15 16.19 14.39
CA HIS A 62 3.25 16.84 15.11
C HIS A 62 3.31 18.33 14.81
N LEU A 63 3.24 18.69 13.53
CA LEU A 63 3.42 20.08 13.11
C LEU A 63 2.18 20.95 13.28
N ARG A 64 0.96 20.39 13.23
CA ARG A 64 -0.27 21.08 13.64
C ARG A 64 -0.27 21.47 15.12
N ARG A 65 0.45 20.71 15.96
CA ARG A 65 0.62 21.00 17.38
C ARG A 65 1.78 21.96 17.67
N SER A 66 2.56 22.32 16.65
CA SER A 66 3.68 23.26 16.75
C SER A 66 3.22 24.68 16.41
N SER A 67 4.01 25.69 16.79
CA SER A 67 3.73 27.08 16.41
C SER A 67 3.91 27.39 14.92
N ARG A 68 4.54 26.48 14.16
CA ARG A 68 4.80 26.67 12.72
C ARG A 68 3.60 26.29 11.85
N ASP A 69 2.77 25.37 12.32
CA ASP A 69 1.60 24.83 11.61
C ASP A 69 1.89 24.51 10.14
N GLN A 70 2.82 23.57 9.93
CA GLN A 70 3.25 23.08 8.62
C GLN A 70 2.76 21.63 8.44
N PRO A 71 1.46 21.39 8.23
CA PRO A 71 0.90 20.05 8.24
C PRO A 71 1.20 19.26 6.96
N ASP A 72 1.47 19.93 5.84
CA ASP A 72 1.44 19.29 4.54
C ASP A 72 2.79 18.66 4.20
N THR A 73 2.79 17.37 3.93
CA THR A 73 3.99 16.67 3.45
C THR A 73 4.37 17.16 2.06
N MET A 74 5.60 17.67 1.91
CA MET A 74 6.18 18.01 0.61
C MET A 74 7.06 16.88 0.08
N THR A 75 7.87 16.25 0.95
CA THR A 75 8.67 15.07 0.59
C THR A 75 8.71 14.07 1.74
N ALA A 76 8.70 12.78 1.45
CA ALA A 76 8.95 11.73 2.43
C ALA A 76 9.90 10.68 1.84
N HIS A 77 10.94 10.30 2.57
CA HIS A 77 11.82 9.19 2.23
C HIS A 77 11.76 8.17 3.37
N LEU A 78 11.35 6.94 3.06
CA LEU A 78 11.16 5.87 4.02
C LEU A 78 12.12 4.73 3.71
N GLU A 79 12.88 4.31 4.73
CA GLU A 79 13.72 3.11 4.73
C GLU A 79 13.01 2.02 5.54
N TYR A 80 12.62 0.93 4.88
CA TYR A 80 11.98 -0.23 5.50
C TYR A 80 13.06 -1.20 5.96
N LEU A 81 13.42 -1.09 7.24
CA LEU A 81 14.50 -1.86 7.85
C LEU A 81 14.12 -3.32 8.07
N ASP A 82 12.86 -3.58 8.39
CA ASP A 82 12.31 -4.93 8.56
C ASP A 82 10.77 -4.94 8.43
N ARG A 83 10.16 -6.13 8.53
CA ARG A 83 8.74 -6.38 8.37
C ARG A 83 7.96 -5.91 9.59
N THR A 84 7.11 -4.93 9.37
CA THR A 84 6.06 -4.52 10.32
C THR A 84 5.06 -5.65 10.62
N GLU A 85 4.31 -5.47 11.70
CA GLU A 85 3.27 -6.41 12.16
C GLU A 85 1.93 -5.70 12.38
N VAL A 86 0.84 -6.44 12.18
CA VAL A 86 -0.49 -6.00 12.62
C VAL A 86 -0.47 -5.86 14.14
N GLY A 87 -0.92 -4.71 14.65
CA GLY A 87 -0.93 -4.41 16.08
C GLY A 87 -0.24 -3.09 16.44
N PRO A 88 0.08 -2.90 17.73
CA PRO A 88 0.61 -1.65 18.24
C PRO A 88 1.94 -1.26 17.59
N ALA A 89 2.13 0.05 17.41
CA ALA A 89 3.37 0.63 16.95
C ALA A 89 3.59 2.00 17.60
N ILE A 90 4.86 2.34 17.87
CA ILE A 90 5.28 3.63 18.43
C ILE A 90 6.12 4.38 17.40
N PHE A 91 5.82 5.65 17.19
CA PHE A 91 6.63 6.55 16.38
C PHE A 91 7.34 7.53 17.30
N VAL A 92 8.63 7.73 17.06
CA VAL A 92 9.43 8.78 17.70
C VAL A 92 9.83 9.79 16.65
N VAL A 93 9.58 11.06 16.93
CA VAL A 93 9.86 12.20 16.04
C VAL A 93 11.04 12.99 16.57
N GLU A 94 11.98 13.31 15.69
CA GLU A 94 13.08 14.23 15.93
C GLU A 94 13.01 15.35 14.89
N GLU A 95 12.92 16.61 15.33
CA GLU A 95 12.99 17.76 14.42
C GLU A 95 14.44 18.01 14.01
N MET A 96 14.83 17.53 12.83
CA MET A 96 16.19 17.71 12.30
C MET A 96 16.45 19.16 11.88
N LYS A 97 15.40 19.85 11.43
CA LYS A 97 15.46 21.26 11.05
C LYS A 97 14.08 21.90 11.19
N ALA A 98 13.95 22.85 12.10
CA ALA A 98 12.80 23.75 12.16
C ALA A 98 13.04 24.97 11.26
N GLY A 99 12.26 25.12 10.19
CA GLY A 99 12.39 26.23 9.26
C GLY A 99 11.07 27.00 9.07
N ARG A 100 11.17 28.26 8.66
CA ARG A 100 10.00 29.12 8.42
C ARG A 100 9.09 28.60 7.31
N GLN A 101 9.67 28.12 6.21
CA GLN A 101 8.91 27.57 5.07
C GLN A 101 8.73 26.05 5.18
N THR A 102 9.75 25.34 5.66
CA THR A 102 9.73 23.88 5.74
C THR A 102 10.36 23.40 7.03
N THR A 103 9.80 22.34 7.62
CA THR A 103 10.38 21.60 8.75
C THR A 103 10.76 20.21 8.29
N VAL A 104 11.94 19.74 8.69
CA VAL A 104 12.43 18.38 8.40
C VAL A 104 12.38 17.57 9.67
N LEU A 105 11.68 16.44 9.61
CA LEU A 105 11.50 15.47 10.68
C LEU A 105 12.26 14.19 10.32
N GLN A 106 12.95 13.59 11.28
CA GLN A 106 13.28 12.18 11.27
C GLN A 106 12.25 11.47 12.14
N ILE A 107 11.55 10.49 11.58
CA ILE A 107 10.53 9.72 12.28
C ILE A 107 11.00 8.26 12.30
N THR A 108 10.97 7.61 13.44
CA THR A 108 11.30 6.18 13.57
C THR A 108 10.11 5.41 14.10
N LEU A 109 9.75 4.33 13.40
CA LEU A 109 8.72 3.38 13.81
C LEU A 109 9.35 2.22 14.59
N TYR A 110 8.80 1.96 15.76
CA TYR A 110 9.13 0.84 16.62
C TYR A 110 7.95 -0.12 16.78
N GLN A 111 8.24 -1.41 16.76
CA GLN A 111 7.33 -2.48 17.19
C GLN A 111 8.02 -3.43 18.16
N ALA A 112 7.24 -4.27 18.86
CA ALA A 112 7.82 -5.31 19.67
C ALA A 112 8.57 -6.32 18.78
N ARG A 113 9.69 -6.84 19.28
CA ARG A 113 10.51 -7.82 18.56
C ARG A 113 9.75 -9.15 18.36
N ASP A 114 9.96 -9.78 17.20
CA ASP A 114 9.41 -11.09 16.86
C ASP A 114 9.55 -12.11 18.02
N GLY A 115 8.43 -12.76 18.37
CA GLY A 115 8.39 -13.81 19.39
C GLY A 115 8.21 -13.34 20.83
N VAL A 116 8.21 -12.02 21.09
CA VAL A 116 7.88 -11.47 22.40
C VAL A 116 6.36 -11.38 22.56
N LYS A 117 5.76 -12.31 23.33
CA LYS A 117 4.34 -12.28 23.73
C LYS A 117 4.09 -11.22 24.82
N ASN A 118 4.34 -9.94 24.54
CA ASN A 118 3.70 -8.75 25.14
C ASN A 118 4.56 -7.47 25.02
N PRO A 119 3.90 -6.31 24.97
CA PRO A 119 4.09 -5.34 23.90
C PRO A 119 4.88 -4.10 24.35
N LEU A 120 5.03 -3.16 23.41
CA LEU A 120 5.38 -1.78 23.72
C LEU A 120 4.56 -1.29 24.95
N PRO A 121 5.18 -0.58 25.91
CA PRO A 121 4.52 -0.11 27.11
C PRO A 121 3.20 0.64 26.84
N THR A 122 2.20 0.42 27.70
CA THR A 122 0.90 1.13 27.65
C THR A 122 0.91 2.46 28.39
N SER A 123 2.02 2.78 29.06
CA SER A 123 2.29 4.05 29.73
C SER A 123 3.77 4.41 29.54
N ALA A 124 4.14 5.68 29.80
CA ALA A 124 5.54 6.09 29.78
C ALA A 124 6.40 5.26 30.77
N PRO A 125 7.68 4.97 30.44
CA PRO A 125 8.35 5.27 29.18
C PRO A 125 7.84 4.38 28.02
N TRP A 126 7.50 4.99 26.89
CA TRP A 126 6.81 4.34 25.76
C TRP A 126 7.70 3.39 24.94
N LEU A 127 9.01 3.49 25.09
CA LEU A 127 9.98 2.57 24.51
C LEU A 127 10.72 1.87 25.64
N PRO A 128 10.74 0.53 25.64
CA PRO A 128 11.43 -0.23 26.67
C PRO A 128 12.95 -0.14 26.46
N ALA A 129 13.69 0.06 27.56
CA ALA A 129 15.15 0.17 27.53
C ALA A 129 15.87 -1.19 27.40
N ASP A 130 15.13 -2.29 27.51
CA ASP A 130 15.63 -3.67 27.49
C ASP A 130 15.89 -4.23 26.09
N GLY A 131 15.69 -3.43 25.04
CA GLY A 131 15.90 -3.82 23.65
C GLY A 131 14.80 -4.71 23.06
N THR A 132 13.65 -4.82 23.73
CA THR A 132 12.48 -5.57 23.20
C THR A 132 11.72 -4.80 22.12
N ALA A 133 11.99 -3.50 21.94
CA ALA A 133 11.51 -2.72 20.81
C ALA A 133 12.51 -2.73 19.65
N LYS A 134 12.01 -2.98 18.44
CA LYS A 134 12.77 -3.05 17.20
C LYS A 134 12.36 -1.93 16.27
N ARG A 135 13.34 -1.33 15.59
CA ARG A 135 13.11 -0.36 14.53
C ARG A 135 12.68 -1.09 13.28
N GLU A 136 11.49 -0.79 12.79
CA GLU A 136 10.95 -1.42 11.58
C GLU A 136 11.10 -0.49 10.37
N VAL A 137 10.90 0.82 10.56
CA VAL A 137 10.99 1.82 9.49
C VAL A 137 11.56 3.12 10.04
N VAL A 138 12.43 3.78 9.27
CA VAL A 138 12.91 5.13 9.55
C VAL A 138 12.57 6.01 8.35
N ALA A 139 12.11 7.22 8.61
CA ALA A 139 11.73 8.15 7.56
C ALA A 139 12.28 9.55 7.79
N PHE A 140 12.70 10.21 6.71
CA PHE A 140 12.87 11.66 6.69
C PHE A 140 11.67 12.28 5.99
N VAL A 141 10.91 13.09 6.70
CA VAL A 141 9.70 13.74 6.20
C VAL A 141 9.89 15.24 6.27
N LYS A 142 9.65 15.93 5.16
CA LYS A 142 9.69 17.38 5.08
C LYS A 142 8.29 17.89 4.84
N ASN A 143 7.80 18.69 5.78
CA ASN A 143 6.49 19.30 5.67
C ASN A 143 6.59 20.81 5.55
N THR A 144 5.50 21.39 5.08
CA THR A 144 5.31 22.81 4.82
C THR A 144 3.85 23.17 5.05
N ASP A 145 3.50 24.41 4.74
CA ASP A 145 2.13 24.87 4.56
C ASP A 145 2.05 25.30 3.10
N PHE A 146 1.40 24.49 2.24
CA PHE A 146 1.36 24.79 0.80
C PHE A 146 0.66 26.11 0.52
N ASP A 147 -0.29 26.53 1.36
CA ASP A 147 -1.06 27.76 1.14
C ASP A 147 -0.20 29.01 1.39
N LYS A 148 0.94 28.86 2.10
CA LYS A 148 1.94 29.92 2.34
C LYS A 148 3.13 29.88 1.38
N LEU A 149 3.17 28.94 0.42
CA LEU A 149 4.27 28.87 -0.54
C LEU A 149 4.08 29.92 -1.65
N GLU A 150 5.12 30.72 -1.85
CA GLU A 150 5.20 31.72 -2.92
C GLU A 150 6.46 31.46 -3.75
N GLY A 151 6.39 31.68 -5.06
CA GLY A 151 7.52 31.50 -5.95
C GLY A 151 7.17 31.47 -7.43
N LEU A 152 8.20 31.21 -8.25
CA LEU A 152 8.07 31.09 -9.70
C LEU A 152 7.24 29.86 -10.06
N THR A 153 6.19 30.07 -10.86
CA THR A 153 5.39 28.99 -11.47
C THR A 153 5.60 29.01 -12.98
N LEU A 154 6.10 27.90 -13.52
CA LEU A 154 6.29 27.71 -14.96
C LEU A 154 5.65 26.40 -15.40
N LYS A 155 5.00 26.43 -16.56
CA LYS A 155 4.57 25.20 -17.24
C LYS A 155 5.79 24.55 -17.87
N THR A 156 6.03 23.28 -17.55
CA THR A 156 7.07 22.48 -18.19
C THR A 156 6.51 21.80 -19.44
N GLY A 157 7.40 21.24 -20.28
CA GLY A 157 7.02 20.41 -21.42
C GLY A 157 6.70 18.95 -21.05
N PHE A 158 6.56 18.63 -19.76
CA PHE A 158 6.35 17.25 -19.31
C PHE A 158 5.06 16.66 -19.89
N LYS A 159 5.18 15.44 -20.40
CA LYS A 159 4.07 14.58 -20.81
C LYS A 159 4.40 13.16 -20.39
N LEU A 160 3.36 12.39 -20.08
CA LEU A 160 3.49 10.94 -19.92
C LEU A 160 3.87 10.33 -21.28
N GLU A 161 4.93 9.52 -21.30
CA GLU A 161 5.40 8.83 -22.51
C GLU A 161 5.51 7.31 -22.25
N PRO A 162 4.89 6.46 -23.08
CA PRO A 162 3.92 6.82 -24.12
C PRO A 162 2.69 7.52 -23.50
N PRO A 163 1.98 8.41 -24.21
CA PRO A 163 0.78 9.03 -23.68
C PRO A 163 -0.24 7.95 -23.28
N PRO A 164 -0.97 8.12 -22.17
CA PRO A 164 -2.10 7.24 -21.88
C PRO A 164 -3.14 7.44 -22.98
N ASP A 165 -3.39 6.41 -23.79
CA ASP A 165 -4.24 6.46 -24.99
C ASP A 165 -5.74 6.79 -24.69
N ALA A 166 -6.10 6.98 -23.41
CA ALA A 166 -7.47 7.05 -22.92
C ALA A 166 -7.75 8.18 -21.90
N MET A 167 -7.09 9.34 -22.00
CA MET A 167 -7.32 10.48 -21.09
C MET A 167 -8.07 11.65 -21.76
N PRO A 168 -8.99 12.32 -21.03
CA PRO A 168 -9.57 11.94 -19.75
C PRO A 168 -10.75 10.95 -19.93
N PRO A 169 -10.96 10.00 -19.01
CA PRO A 169 -12.19 9.21 -18.98
C PRO A 169 -13.39 10.08 -18.61
N SER A 170 -14.58 9.59 -18.92
CA SER A 170 -15.77 10.07 -18.23
C SER A 170 -15.89 9.33 -16.89
N LEU A 171 -15.29 9.86 -15.82
CA LEU A 171 -15.27 9.22 -14.48
C LEU A 171 -16.65 8.75 -13.99
N ALA A 172 -17.71 9.50 -14.28
CA ALA A 172 -19.09 9.11 -13.96
C ALA A 172 -19.54 7.83 -14.70
N ARG A 173 -19.26 7.74 -16.01
CA ARG A 173 -19.52 6.54 -16.82
C ARG A 173 -18.61 5.39 -16.42
N MET A 174 -17.36 5.67 -16.05
CA MET A 174 -16.39 4.68 -15.62
C MET A 174 -16.86 4.00 -14.34
N ARG A 175 -17.35 4.78 -13.36
CA ARG A 175 -17.99 4.26 -12.13
C ARG A 175 -19.16 3.31 -12.44
N GLN A 176 -19.95 3.62 -13.46
CA GLN A 176 -21.11 2.81 -13.88
C GLN A 176 -20.71 1.62 -14.77
N GLY A 177 -19.43 1.48 -15.14
CA GLY A 177 -18.96 0.45 -16.08
C GLY A 177 -19.33 0.72 -17.54
N HIS A 178 -19.80 1.93 -17.86
CA HIS A 178 -20.28 2.35 -19.18
C HIS A 178 -19.27 3.25 -19.95
N ASP A 179 -18.09 3.48 -19.38
CA ASP A 179 -17.03 4.20 -20.10
C ASP A 179 -16.51 3.33 -21.26
N PRO A 180 -16.38 3.89 -22.47
CA PRO A 180 -15.99 3.12 -23.65
C PRO A 180 -14.49 2.77 -23.67
N LEU A 181 -13.66 3.46 -22.89
CA LEU A 181 -12.21 3.29 -22.88
C LEU A 181 -11.73 2.58 -21.62
N TRP A 182 -12.38 2.82 -20.49
CA TRP A 182 -11.99 2.25 -19.21
C TRP A 182 -13.02 1.27 -18.68
N CYS A 183 -12.54 0.23 -18.01
CA CYS A 183 -13.36 -0.68 -17.23
C CYS A 183 -12.76 -0.89 -15.86
N ARG A 184 -13.60 -1.30 -14.90
CA ARG A 184 -13.11 -1.84 -13.63
C ARG A 184 -12.23 -3.04 -13.96
N TYR A 185 -11.00 -3.04 -13.45
CA TYR A 185 -10.03 -4.07 -13.74
C TYR A 185 -10.57 -5.46 -13.33
N PRO A 186 -10.81 -6.35 -14.30
CA PRO A 186 -11.29 -7.69 -14.00
C PRO A 186 -10.07 -8.51 -13.56
N ALA A 187 -9.75 -8.47 -12.27
CA ALA A 187 -8.66 -9.25 -11.70
C ALA A 187 -8.84 -10.74 -12.09
N PRO A 188 -7.91 -11.35 -12.86
CA PRO A 188 -8.02 -12.76 -13.20
C PRO A 188 -8.04 -13.61 -11.92
N ALA A 189 -8.81 -14.70 -11.91
CA ALA A 189 -8.96 -15.54 -10.71
C ALA A 189 -7.60 -16.09 -10.21
N HIS A 190 -6.63 -16.27 -11.11
CA HIS A 190 -5.28 -16.71 -10.79
C HIS A 190 -4.37 -15.60 -10.22
N HIS A 191 -4.75 -14.32 -10.35
CA HIS A 191 -4.02 -13.18 -9.83
C HIS A 191 -4.27 -13.00 -8.32
N ARG A 192 -3.81 -14.00 -7.53
CA ARG A 192 -4.07 -14.14 -6.09
C ARG A 192 -3.67 -12.91 -5.27
N ALA A 193 -2.76 -12.10 -5.78
CA ALA A 193 -2.31 -10.91 -5.10
C ALA A 193 -3.46 -9.90 -4.87
N LEU A 194 -4.43 -9.78 -5.78
CA LEU A 194 -5.58 -8.88 -5.60
C LEU A 194 -6.64 -9.41 -4.63
N THR A 195 -6.48 -10.64 -4.14
CA THR A 195 -7.34 -11.17 -3.09
C THR A 195 -6.96 -10.65 -1.70
N GLN A 196 -5.77 -10.03 -1.58
CA GLN A 196 -5.25 -9.53 -0.31
C GLN A 196 -6.05 -8.34 0.22
N PRO A 197 -6.24 -8.21 1.54
CA PRO A 197 -7.07 -7.15 2.14
C PRO A 197 -6.71 -5.74 1.69
N ALA A 198 -5.41 -5.39 1.68
CA ALA A 198 -4.97 -4.04 1.31
C ALA A 198 -5.40 -3.66 -0.11
N PHE A 199 -5.23 -4.55 -1.09
CA PHE A 199 -5.62 -4.25 -2.46
C PHE A 199 -7.14 -4.15 -2.64
N LYS A 200 -7.93 -4.88 -1.84
CA LYS A 200 -9.40 -4.75 -1.83
C LYS A 200 -9.89 -3.41 -1.28
N ALA A 201 -9.03 -2.63 -0.62
CA ALA A 201 -9.38 -1.28 -0.19
C ALA A 201 -9.58 -0.33 -1.38
N LEU A 202 -9.00 -0.64 -2.54
CA LEU A 202 -9.09 0.16 -3.75
C LEU A 202 -9.89 -0.57 -4.84
N GLU A 203 -10.59 0.22 -5.65
CA GLU A 203 -11.04 -0.19 -6.97
C GLU A 203 -10.02 0.29 -7.99
N TYR A 204 -9.62 -0.59 -8.89
CA TYR A 204 -8.71 -0.28 -9.99
C TYR A 204 -9.49 -0.29 -11.29
N TYR A 205 -9.16 0.64 -12.17
CA TYR A 205 -9.74 0.75 -13.49
C TYR A 205 -8.61 0.76 -14.51
N SER A 206 -8.78 -0.05 -15.54
CA SER A 206 -7.78 -0.27 -16.59
C SER A 206 -8.37 0.08 -17.95
N PRO A 207 -7.53 0.39 -18.94
CA PRO A 207 -7.97 0.49 -20.32
C PRO A 207 -8.57 -0.84 -20.79
N ARG A 208 -9.64 -0.78 -21.59
CA ARG A 208 -10.31 -1.96 -22.15
C ARG A 208 -9.45 -2.61 -23.21
N ALA A 209 -9.40 -3.95 -23.22
CA ALA A 209 -8.66 -4.72 -24.22
C ALA A 209 -9.16 -4.48 -25.66
N GLU A 210 -10.45 -4.18 -25.84
CA GLU A 210 -11.08 -3.89 -27.15
C GLU A 210 -10.91 -2.44 -27.61
N SER A 211 -10.52 -1.54 -26.71
CA SER A 211 -10.12 -0.22 -27.16
C SER A 211 -8.90 -0.42 -28.07
N LYS A 212 -8.82 0.26 -29.21
CA LYS A 212 -7.62 0.26 -30.07
C LYS A 212 -6.37 0.85 -29.37
N ALA A 213 -6.39 0.94 -28.04
CA ALA A 213 -5.25 1.22 -27.20
C ALA A 213 -4.24 0.08 -27.40
N GLY A 214 -3.05 0.43 -27.85
CA GLY A 214 -1.89 -0.44 -27.74
C GLY A 214 -1.56 -0.69 -26.26
N PRO A 215 -0.48 -1.42 -25.94
CA PRO A 215 -0.26 -1.93 -24.58
C PRO A 215 0.05 -0.81 -23.59
N THR A 216 -0.98 -0.22 -22.95
CA THR A 216 -0.88 0.44 -21.64
C THR A 216 -0.57 -0.56 -20.52
N ALA A 217 -0.55 -1.85 -20.86
CA ALA A 217 0.08 -2.93 -20.13
C ALA A 217 1.25 -3.47 -20.99
N ALA A 218 2.19 -2.59 -21.35
CA ALA A 218 3.49 -3.06 -21.83
C ALA A 218 4.22 -3.68 -20.64
N ALA A 219 5.07 -4.67 -20.90
CA ALA A 219 5.82 -5.30 -19.84
C ALA A 219 6.62 -4.23 -19.07
N GLY A 220 6.29 -4.03 -17.79
CA GLY A 220 6.92 -3.04 -16.94
C GLY A 220 6.32 -1.62 -16.97
N LEU A 221 5.17 -1.40 -17.60
CA LEU A 221 4.43 -0.13 -17.56
C LEU A 221 2.93 -0.36 -17.39
N LEU A 222 2.30 0.41 -16.51
CA LEU A 222 0.89 0.25 -16.18
C LEU A 222 0.23 1.59 -15.83
N ASP A 223 -0.88 1.87 -16.50
CA ASP A 223 -1.77 3.00 -16.20
C ASP A 223 -3.05 2.54 -15.52
N ARG A 224 -3.46 3.25 -14.46
CA ARG A 224 -4.70 2.94 -13.73
C ARG A 224 -5.36 4.19 -13.18
N TRP A 225 -6.69 4.16 -13.17
CA TRP A 225 -7.47 4.99 -12.25
C TRP A 225 -7.80 4.20 -10.99
N ILE A 226 -7.74 4.87 -9.85
CA ILE A 226 -8.12 4.31 -8.56
C ILE A 226 -9.10 5.20 -7.81
N ARG A 227 -9.88 4.53 -6.97
CA ARG A 227 -10.65 5.13 -5.88
C ARG A 227 -10.78 4.13 -4.73
N PHE A 228 -11.09 4.58 -3.52
CA PHE A 228 -11.39 3.63 -2.46
C PHE A 228 -12.71 2.88 -2.73
N ALA A 229 -12.71 1.58 -2.47
CA ALA A 229 -13.88 0.71 -2.66
C ALA A 229 -15.03 1.02 -1.69
N ASN A 230 -14.72 1.64 -0.56
CA ASN A 230 -15.70 2.09 0.44
C ASN A 230 -16.26 3.50 0.18
N GLY A 231 -15.81 4.20 -0.86
CA GLY A 231 -16.23 5.57 -1.17
C GLY A 231 -15.52 6.66 -0.35
N GLU A 232 -14.54 6.30 0.47
CA GLU A 232 -13.60 7.25 1.09
C GLU A 232 -12.87 8.06 0.00
N ARG A 233 -12.45 9.28 0.35
CA ARG A 233 -11.71 10.18 -0.54
C ARG A 233 -10.22 10.17 -0.18
N PHE A 234 -9.36 10.31 -1.18
CA PHE A 234 -7.93 10.49 -0.98
C PHE A 234 -7.63 11.88 -0.41
N THR A 235 -6.97 11.94 0.74
CA THR A 235 -6.38 13.16 1.33
C THR A 235 -4.88 13.21 1.09
N GLY A 236 -4.23 14.32 1.46
CA GLY A 236 -2.78 14.46 1.37
C GLY A 236 -2.00 13.33 2.08
N GLU A 237 -2.45 12.89 3.24
CA GLU A 237 -1.78 11.81 3.98
C GLU A 237 -2.01 10.43 3.34
N SER A 238 -3.14 10.23 2.67
CA SER A 238 -3.43 8.98 1.94
C SER A 238 -2.49 8.76 0.75
N LEU A 239 -1.75 9.78 0.32
CA LEU A 239 -0.76 9.67 -0.76
C LEU A 239 0.35 8.65 -0.43
N GLY A 240 0.62 8.38 0.86
CA GLY A 240 1.49 7.27 1.24
C GLY A 240 0.95 5.92 0.77
N PHE A 241 -0.36 5.68 0.87
CA PHE A 241 -1.01 4.47 0.39
C PHE A 241 -1.10 4.43 -1.14
N VAL A 242 -1.41 5.57 -1.77
CA VAL A 242 -1.49 5.71 -3.22
C VAL A 242 -0.15 5.42 -3.91
N ALA A 243 0.95 5.93 -3.35
CA ALA A 243 2.30 5.73 -3.90
C ALA A 243 2.67 4.24 -4.04
N ASP A 244 2.11 3.38 -3.19
CA ASP A 244 2.37 1.94 -3.15
C ASP A 244 1.12 1.14 -3.56
N ALA A 245 0.16 1.74 -4.28
CA ALA A 245 -1.11 1.09 -4.62
C ALA A 245 -0.96 -0.11 -5.58
N TRP A 246 0.18 -0.24 -6.26
CA TRP A 246 0.47 -1.36 -7.17
C TRP A 246 1.95 -1.77 -7.16
N PRO A 247 2.42 -2.47 -6.11
CA PRO A 247 3.82 -2.91 -6.01
C PRO A 247 4.13 -4.14 -6.88
N MET A 248 3.18 -4.55 -7.72
CA MET A 248 3.14 -5.86 -8.37
C MET A 248 3.33 -5.72 -9.88
N ILE A 249 4.19 -4.80 -10.33
CA ILE A 249 4.43 -4.58 -11.77
C ILE A 249 5.01 -5.83 -12.47
N VAL A 250 5.70 -6.71 -11.73
CA VAL A 250 6.14 -8.04 -12.22
C VAL A 250 4.97 -8.88 -12.77
N GLU A 251 3.76 -8.68 -12.25
CA GLU A 251 2.57 -9.39 -12.73
C GLU A 251 2.20 -9.03 -14.17
N SER A 252 2.69 -7.91 -14.72
CA SER A 252 2.55 -7.59 -16.15
C SER A 252 3.35 -8.54 -17.06
N TYR A 253 4.26 -9.34 -16.49
CA TYR A 253 5.05 -10.36 -17.19
C TYR A 253 4.47 -11.77 -16.98
N ARG A 254 3.36 -11.91 -16.25
CA ARG A 254 2.80 -13.22 -15.92
C ARG A 254 2.26 -13.88 -17.20
N PRO A 255 2.71 -15.11 -17.53
CA PRO A 255 2.15 -15.86 -18.64
C PRO A 255 0.72 -16.32 -18.31
N ASP A 256 -0.09 -16.50 -19.35
CA ASP A 256 -1.41 -17.11 -19.21
C ASP A 256 -1.29 -18.58 -18.72
N PRO A 257 -2.31 -19.09 -18.00
CA PRO A 257 -2.36 -20.50 -17.65
C PRO A 257 -2.42 -21.37 -18.91
N PRO A 258 -1.77 -22.55 -18.92
CA PRO A 258 -1.82 -23.45 -20.06
C PRO A 258 -3.25 -23.93 -20.31
N PRO A 259 -3.64 -24.18 -21.58
CA PRO A 259 -4.99 -24.60 -21.94
C PRO A 259 -5.35 -26.01 -21.44
N THR A 260 -4.36 -26.88 -21.21
CA THR A 260 -4.53 -28.21 -20.59
C THR A 260 -3.38 -28.50 -19.62
N ASP A 261 -3.61 -29.37 -18.63
CA ASP A 261 -2.62 -29.72 -17.60
C ASP A 261 -1.38 -30.46 -18.16
N ASP A 262 -1.50 -31.07 -19.35
CA ASP A 262 -0.46 -31.90 -19.97
C ASP A 262 0.46 -31.12 -20.92
N GLU A 263 0.07 -29.92 -21.36
CA GLU A 263 0.88 -29.05 -22.23
C GLU A 263 1.83 -28.16 -21.39
N THR A 264 2.79 -28.80 -20.74
CA THR A 264 3.98 -28.12 -20.20
C THR A 264 5.09 -28.08 -21.24
N GLU A 265 4.77 -27.70 -22.48
CA GLU A 265 5.85 -27.30 -23.38
C GLU A 265 6.50 -26.06 -22.77
N ALA A 266 7.80 -26.17 -22.50
CA ALA A 266 8.66 -25.12 -21.97
C ALA A 266 8.80 -24.00 -23.01
N SER A 267 7.70 -23.29 -23.27
CA SER A 267 7.74 -21.95 -23.81
C SER A 267 8.65 -21.12 -22.91
N GLN A 268 9.43 -20.22 -23.50
CA GLN A 268 10.38 -19.36 -22.81
C GLN A 268 9.63 -18.30 -21.97
N THR A 269 8.83 -18.75 -21.00
CA THR A 269 8.12 -17.89 -20.06
C THR A 269 9.12 -17.35 -19.05
N PRO A 270 8.95 -16.09 -18.59
CA PRO A 270 9.87 -15.48 -17.64
C PRO A 270 9.85 -16.19 -16.27
N PHE A 271 8.73 -16.83 -15.92
CA PHE A 271 8.52 -17.65 -14.72
C PHE A 271 7.23 -18.48 -14.85
N PRO A 272 7.06 -19.57 -14.06
CA PRO A 272 5.83 -20.36 -14.07
C PRO A 272 4.57 -19.55 -13.79
N TRP A 273 3.48 -19.79 -14.52
CA TRP A 273 2.22 -19.02 -14.46
C TRP A 273 1.58 -18.98 -13.07
N ASP A 274 1.83 -19.98 -12.23
CA ASP A 274 1.29 -20.14 -10.88
C ASP A 274 2.25 -19.64 -9.77
N SER A 275 3.42 -19.09 -10.15
CA SER A 275 4.40 -18.55 -9.20
C SER A 275 3.81 -17.46 -8.33
N LEU A 276 4.01 -17.56 -7.01
CA LEU A 276 3.57 -16.57 -6.04
C LEU A 276 4.75 -15.78 -5.51
N PHE A 277 4.71 -14.47 -5.72
CA PHE A 277 5.76 -13.55 -5.29
C PHE A 277 5.33 -12.68 -4.11
N TRP A 278 6.32 -12.19 -3.38
CA TRP A 278 6.23 -11.09 -2.45
C TRP A 278 7.25 -10.03 -2.85
N TYR A 279 6.82 -8.77 -2.86
CA TYR A 279 7.59 -7.63 -3.32
C TYR A 279 7.92 -6.70 -2.14
N PRO A 280 8.85 -7.07 -1.23
CA PRO A 280 9.21 -6.17 -0.14
C PRO A 280 9.91 -4.94 -0.70
N THR A 281 9.35 -3.78 -0.38
CA THR A 281 9.97 -2.48 -0.58
C THR A 281 11.09 -2.31 0.45
N LEU A 282 12.28 -1.95 -0.02
CA LEU A 282 13.44 -1.61 0.81
C LEU A 282 13.42 -0.12 1.15
N ASN A 283 13.13 0.72 0.16
CA ASN A 283 12.88 2.14 0.37
C ASN A 283 11.82 2.68 -0.58
N MET A 284 11.21 3.78 -0.15
CA MET A 284 10.25 4.56 -0.94
C MET A 284 10.53 6.04 -0.76
N SER A 285 10.61 6.78 -1.86
CA SER A 285 10.64 8.24 -1.86
C SER A 285 9.34 8.77 -2.46
N LEU A 286 8.71 9.75 -1.81
CA LEU A 286 7.48 10.40 -2.23
C LEU A 286 7.72 11.91 -2.29
N GLU A 287 7.28 12.54 -3.38
CA GLU A 287 7.30 13.99 -3.58
C GLU A 287 5.89 14.47 -3.92
N VAL A 288 5.31 15.30 -3.05
CA VAL A 288 3.99 15.90 -3.28
C VAL A 288 4.20 17.24 -3.98
N LYS A 289 3.58 17.37 -5.16
CA LYS A 289 3.68 18.55 -6.02
C LYS A 289 2.46 19.46 -5.88
N LYS A 290 1.30 18.89 -5.54
CA LYS A 290 0.03 19.60 -5.39
C LYS A 290 -0.64 19.16 -4.10
N ARG A 291 -1.05 20.13 -3.27
CA ARG A 291 -1.92 19.88 -2.11
C ARG A 291 -3.27 19.40 -2.61
N LEU A 292 -3.73 18.27 -2.09
CA LEU A 292 -5.10 17.83 -2.30
C LEU A 292 -6.04 18.67 -1.42
N PRO A 293 -7.27 18.97 -1.87
CA PRO A 293 -8.27 19.65 -1.05
C PRO A 293 -8.52 18.93 0.28
N ASP A 294 -8.91 19.67 1.33
CA ASP A 294 -9.16 19.11 2.67
C ASP A 294 -10.23 18.01 2.67
N GLN A 295 -11.27 18.17 1.86
CA GLN A 295 -12.32 17.17 1.67
C GLN A 295 -11.87 15.92 0.88
N GLY A 296 -10.66 15.96 0.32
CA GLY A 296 -10.09 14.92 -0.52
C GLY A 296 -10.71 14.80 -1.92
N VAL A 297 -10.05 14.00 -2.74
CA VAL A 297 -10.49 13.68 -4.11
C VAL A 297 -10.94 12.22 -4.19
N GLU A 298 -11.93 11.94 -5.03
CA GLU A 298 -12.41 10.56 -5.18
C GLU A 298 -11.49 9.74 -6.08
N TRP A 299 -10.98 10.36 -7.14
CA TRP A 299 -10.25 9.70 -8.20
C TRP A 299 -8.82 10.22 -8.26
N LEU A 300 -7.89 9.29 -8.43
CA LEU A 300 -6.52 9.57 -8.82
C LEU A 300 -6.17 8.65 -9.99
N PHE A 301 -5.47 9.21 -10.96
CA PHE A 301 -4.76 8.43 -11.96
C PHE A 301 -3.36 8.16 -11.43
N PHE A 302 -2.84 6.95 -11.65
CA PHE A 302 -1.43 6.70 -11.46
C PHE A 302 -0.85 5.84 -12.57
N ARG A 303 0.39 6.15 -12.93
CA ARG A 303 1.25 5.34 -13.78
C ARG A 303 2.32 4.70 -12.93
N VAL A 304 2.54 3.40 -13.07
CA VAL A 304 3.71 2.69 -12.56
C VAL A 304 4.58 2.28 -13.71
N GLN A 305 5.89 2.49 -13.58
CA GLN A 305 6.88 2.04 -14.55
C GLN A 305 8.08 1.44 -13.84
N THR A 306 8.64 0.36 -14.37
CA THR A 306 9.94 -0.20 -13.96
C THR A 306 10.93 -0.09 -15.10
N LYS A 307 12.19 0.24 -14.78
CA LYS A 307 13.28 0.31 -15.76
C LYS A 307 14.04 -1.00 -15.85
N GLN A 308 14.20 -1.70 -14.73
CA GLN A 308 14.95 -2.94 -14.70
C GLN A 308 14.46 -3.86 -13.58
N ILE A 309 14.13 -5.08 -13.99
CA ILE A 309 14.01 -6.23 -13.09
C ILE A 309 15.22 -7.11 -13.35
N ARG A 310 16.11 -7.27 -12.36
CA ARG A 310 17.34 -8.05 -12.51
C ARG A 310 17.79 -8.66 -11.20
N ASN A 311 18.09 -9.95 -11.22
CA ASN A 311 18.58 -10.71 -10.07
C ASN A 311 17.71 -10.53 -8.81
N GLY A 312 16.38 -10.58 -8.99
CA GLY A 312 15.42 -10.43 -7.88
C GLY A 312 15.34 -9.02 -7.29
N ARG A 313 15.83 -7.99 -7.99
CA ARG A 313 15.67 -6.57 -7.63
C ARG A 313 14.88 -5.85 -8.71
N MET A 314 14.12 -4.84 -8.30
CA MET A 314 13.26 -4.06 -9.18
C MET A 314 13.17 -2.61 -8.69
N ASP A 315 13.20 -1.66 -9.61
CA ASP A 315 12.77 -0.27 -9.37
C ASP A 315 11.30 -0.08 -9.73
N MET A 316 10.63 0.87 -9.07
CA MET A 316 9.37 1.40 -9.55
C MET A 316 9.40 2.92 -9.52
N GLU A 317 8.87 3.55 -10.56
CA GLU A 317 8.53 4.96 -10.60
C GLU A 317 7.03 5.12 -10.74
N ILE A 318 6.48 6.02 -9.95
CA ILE A 318 5.05 6.28 -9.87
C ILE A 318 4.81 7.75 -10.16
N VAL A 319 3.90 8.01 -11.09
CA VAL A 319 3.38 9.36 -11.35
C VAL A 319 1.91 9.36 -10.97
N VAL A 320 1.50 10.27 -10.10
CA VAL A 320 0.10 10.42 -9.64
C VAL A 320 -0.47 11.71 -10.20
N LEU A 321 -1.59 11.62 -10.90
CA LEU A 321 -2.32 12.75 -11.45
C LEU A 321 -3.73 12.82 -10.86
N ASP A 322 -4.33 14.01 -10.81
CA ASP A 322 -5.74 14.16 -10.47
C ASP A 322 -6.67 14.02 -11.69
N GLU A 323 -7.98 14.24 -11.48
CA GLU A 323 -9.00 14.15 -12.52
C GLU A 323 -8.82 15.13 -13.69
N THR A 324 -8.08 16.21 -13.48
CA THR A 324 -7.77 17.22 -14.51
C THR A 324 -6.48 16.91 -15.27
N GLY A 325 -5.72 15.90 -14.83
CA GLY A 325 -4.42 15.54 -15.38
C GLY A 325 -3.25 16.33 -14.77
N ASP A 326 -3.50 17.12 -13.72
CA ASP A 326 -2.45 17.85 -13.00
C ASP A 326 -1.60 16.89 -12.18
N LEU A 327 -0.29 17.14 -12.12
CA LEU A 327 0.65 16.36 -11.33
C LEU A 327 0.41 16.57 -9.83
N VAL A 328 0.03 15.49 -9.15
CA VAL A 328 -0.20 15.47 -7.70
C VAL A 328 1.05 15.05 -6.96
N ALA A 329 1.64 13.91 -7.35
CA ALA A 329 2.80 13.36 -6.68
C ALA A 329 3.68 12.52 -7.61
N LEU A 330 4.93 12.35 -7.21
CA LEU A 330 5.89 11.41 -7.78
C LEU A 330 6.36 10.47 -6.67
N ALA A 331 6.58 9.20 -6.97
CA ALA A 331 7.24 8.30 -6.04
C ALA A 331 8.22 7.35 -6.73
N THR A 332 9.25 6.93 -6.00
CA THR A 332 10.21 5.92 -6.45
C THR A 332 10.43 4.86 -5.38
N HIS A 333 10.61 3.62 -5.80
CA HIS A 333 10.80 2.47 -4.91
C HIS A 333 12.01 1.67 -5.32
N VAL A 334 12.69 1.10 -4.33
CA VAL A 334 13.59 -0.05 -4.53
C VAL A 334 12.96 -1.26 -3.87
N CYS A 335 12.75 -2.33 -4.64
CA CYS A 335 12.06 -3.54 -4.20
C CYS A 335 12.89 -4.79 -4.47
N LEU A 336 12.63 -5.85 -3.70
CA LEU A 336 13.02 -7.21 -4.07
C LEU A 336 11.85 -7.96 -4.71
N VAL A 337 12.15 -9.01 -5.47
CA VAL A 337 11.21 -9.99 -5.98
C VAL A 337 11.55 -11.33 -5.35
N LEU A 338 10.75 -11.76 -4.38
CA LEU A 338 10.98 -12.98 -3.60
C LEU A 338 9.79 -13.92 -3.72
N GLY A 339 9.99 -15.22 -3.49
CA GLY A 339 8.85 -16.14 -3.35
C GLY A 339 8.00 -15.80 -2.12
N LEU A 340 6.66 -15.95 -2.24
CA LEU A 340 5.71 -15.63 -1.17
C LEU A 340 5.98 -16.37 0.15
N SER A 341 6.62 -17.53 0.09
CA SER A 341 7.05 -18.30 1.27
C SER A 341 7.92 -17.47 2.22
N ARG A 342 8.71 -16.49 1.72
CA ARG A 342 9.51 -15.57 2.56
C ARG A 342 8.65 -14.63 3.39
N ASN A 343 7.48 -14.23 2.89
CA ASN A 343 6.51 -13.45 3.68
C ASN A 343 5.96 -14.29 4.85
N LEU A 344 5.70 -15.57 4.59
CA LEU A 344 5.14 -16.52 5.56
C LEU A 344 6.18 -17.09 6.54
N ALA A 345 7.46 -17.08 6.17
CA ALA A 345 8.54 -17.69 6.93
C ALA A 345 8.80 -17.00 8.29
N GLY A 346 9.22 -17.81 9.27
CA GLY A 346 9.63 -17.38 10.61
C GLY A 346 8.50 -17.25 11.63
N ARG A 347 7.23 -17.31 11.21
CA ARG A 347 6.08 -17.01 12.09
C ARG A 347 4.98 -18.12 12.11
N VAL A 348 5.12 -19.18 11.31
CA VAL A 348 4.21 -20.36 11.31
C VAL A 348 4.41 -21.27 12.53
N LYS A 349 5.60 -21.32 13.13
CA LYS A 349 5.88 -22.16 14.33
C LYS A 349 5.03 -21.82 15.55
N HIS A 350 4.29 -20.70 15.53
CA HIS A 350 3.53 -20.23 16.68
C HIS A 350 2.04 -20.61 16.67
N ASN A 351 1.46 -20.93 15.51
CA ASN A 351 0.05 -21.31 15.41
C ASN A 351 -0.19 -22.81 15.60
N GLU A 352 0.84 -23.66 15.45
CA GLU A 352 0.71 -25.10 15.72
C GLU A 352 0.74 -25.43 17.22
N THR A 353 1.46 -24.65 18.04
CA THR A 353 1.52 -24.89 19.50
C THR A 353 0.23 -24.57 20.25
N ILE A 354 -0.68 -23.78 19.65
CA ILE A 354 -2.01 -23.48 20.23
C ILE A 354 -3.02 -24.59 19.90
N ARG A 355 -2.76 -25.44 18.90
CA ARG A 355 -3.62 -26.59 18.57
C ARG A 355 -3.27 -27.87 19.31
N SER A 356 -2.04 -28.04 19.81
CA SER A 356 -1.63 -29.27 20.49
C SER A 356 -1.93 -29.31 22.00
N THR A 357 -2.57 -28.29 22.58
CA THR A 357 -2.87 -28.23 24.03
C THR A 357 -4.37 -28.27 24.35
N LYS A 358 -5.23 -28.62 23.37
CA LYS A 358 -6.68 -28.74 23.57
C LYS A 358 -7.27 -30.14 23.43
N ASP A 359 -6.48 -31.17 23.14
CA ASP A 359 -6.98 -32.54 22.90
C ASP A 359 -6.51 -33.61 23.91
N GLU A 360 -5.97 -33.23 25.07
CA GLU A 360 -5.75 -34.17 26.18
C GLU A 360 -6.61 -33.78 27.39
N GLY A 361 -7.90 -34.08 27.28
CA GLY A 361 -8.89 -33.68 28.29
C GLY A 361 -10.20 -34.46 28.22
N GLY A 362 -10.12 -35.79 28.29
CA GLY A 362 -11.21 -36.59 28.87
C GLY A 362 -11.99 -37.49 27.91
N LEU A 363 -11.72 -38.80 28.01
CA LEU A 363 -12.78 -39.81 27.92
C LEU A 363 -12.36 -41.15 28.58
N MET A 364 -12.36 -41.20 29.91
CA MET A 364 -12.39 -42.47 30.64
C MET A 364 -13.87 -42.90 30.79
N LYS A 365 -14.38 -43.69 29.85
CA LYS A 365 -15.58 -44.50 30.06
C LYS A 365 -15.14 -45.91 30.44
N GLY A 366 -15.27 -46.23 31.72
CA GLY A 366 -15.17 -47.59 32.20
C GLY A 366 -16.31 -48.45 31.65
N LYS A 367 -16.01 -49.72 31.36
CA LYS A 367 -16.95 -50.83 31.50
C LYS A 367 -16.19 -52.11 31.80
N SER A 368 -16.64 -52.74 32.87
CA SER A 368 -16.22 -54.00 33.46
C SER A 368 -16.62 -55.19 32.57
N ARG A 369 -15.82 -56.28 32.65
CA ARG A 369 -16.11 -57.73 32.55
C ARG A 369 -17.29 -58.16 31.64
N ILE A 370 -17.15 -59.10 30.72
CA ILE A 370 -16.57 -60.46 30.78
C ILE A 370 -16.00 -60.80 29.40
#